data_AF-A0A7W0MK43-F1
#
_entry.id   AF-A0A7W0MK43-F1
#
_cell.length_a   1.000
_cell.length_b   1.000
_cell.length_c   1.000
_cell.angle_alpha   90.00
_cell.angle_beta   90.00
_cell.angle_gamma   90.00
#
_symmetry.space_group_name_H-M   'P 1'
#
loop_
_entity.id
_entity.type
_entity.pdbx_description
1 polymer ?
#
loop_
_entity_poly.entity_id
_entity_poly.type
_entity_poly.pdbx_seq_one_letter_code
_entity_poly.pdbx_strand_id
1 'polypeptide(L)'
;MPTCASCGTNNVEGTKFCVSCGAALAPSPGAWRSPTDELRGQPSSGGASQSGALGGGYPPSPSTPPTYAPPATAAAPGAMFGMPAGGDMSFATMRYAEWIDRVGAALIDGFLTAAVVIVMYIIFAVIAGGLGAVGGEEAAFSIICFGILITTISALGLGLYNKVFLVNKRGFSIGQGIMKLKVV
;
A
#
# COMPACT_ATOMS: atom_id res chain seq x y z
N MET A 1 30.22 -10.99 -12.68
CA MET A 1 30.17 -11.00 -11.19
C MET A 1 30.57 -9.63 -10.62
N PRO A 2 29.66 -8.89 -9.96
CA PRO A 2 30.00 -7.59 -9.36
C PRO A 2 30.84 -7.75 -8.08
N THR A 3 31.94 -7.02 -8.00
CA THR A 3 32.77 -6.91 -6.80
C THR A 3 32.34 -5.72 -5.95
N CYS A 4 32.16 -5.93 -4.65
CA CYS A 4 31.73 -4.86 -3.75
C CYS A 4 32.84 -3.82 -3.56
N ALA A 5 32.55 -2.54 -3.83
CA ALA A 5 33.50 -1.45 -3.63
C ALA A 5 33.87 -1.20 -2.15
N SER A 6 33.02 -1.63 -1.20
CA SER A 6 33.26 -1.42 0.23
C SER A 6 34.12 -2.50 0.89
N CYS A 7 34.03 -3.77 0.45
CA CYS A 7 34.72 -4.89 1.11
C CYS A 7 35.45 -5.85 0.16
N GLY A 8 35.37 -5.65 -1.15
CA GLY A 8 36.04 -6.51 -2.14
C GLY A 8 35.40 -7.88 -2.36
N THR A 9 34.28 -8.21 -1.72
CA THR A 9 33.60 -9.50 -1.90
C THR A 9 32.98 -9.60 -3.30
N ASN A 10 33.14 -10.75 -3.97
CA ASN A 10 32.47 -11.07 -5.23
C ASN A 10 31.03 -11.54 -4.97
N ASN A 11 30.06 -10.97 -5.67
CA ASN A 11 28.65 -11.31 -5.51
C ASN A 11 28.08 -11.93 -6.80
N VAL A 12 26.94 -12.59 -6.66
CA VAL A 12 26.15 -13.14 -7.77
C VAL A 12 25.56 -12.01 -8.61
N GLU A 13 25.40 -12.22 -9.92
CA GLU A 13 24.80 -11.21 -10.78
C GLU A 13 23.33 -10.97 -10.42
N GLY A 14 22.89 -9.70 -10.46
CA GLY A 14 21.53 -9.31 -10.07
C GLY A 14 21.31 -9.05 -8.57
N THR A 15 22.28 -9.31 -7.69
CA THR A 15 22.15 -8.93 -6.27
C THR A 15 22.25 -7.42 -6.09
N LYS A 16 21.29 -6.83 -5.36
CA LYS A 16 21.26 -5.38 -5.08
C LYS A 16 22.21 -4.96 -3.95
N PHE A 17 22.55 -5.89 -3.06
CA PHE A 17 23.37 -5.66 -1.87
C PHE A 17 24.45 -6.72 -1.75
N CYS A 18 25.59 -6.35 -1.17
CA CYS A 18 26.68 -7.29 -0.92
C CYS A 18 26.30 -8.28 0.20
N VAL A 19 26.52 -9.58 -0.04
CA VAL A 19 26.21 -10.64 0.92
C VAL A 19 27.10 -10.64 2.16
N SER A 20 28.26 -10.00 2.10
CA SER A 20 29.23 -9.96 3.19
C SER A 20 29.06 -8.72 4.08
N CYS A 21 28.91 -7.52 3.50
CA CYS A 21 28.86 -6.27 4.26
C CYS A 21 27.55 -5.48 4.15
N GLY A 22 26.59 -5.90 3.32
CA GLY A 22 25.32 -5.21 3.13
C GLY A 22 25.35 -3.93 2.30
N ALA A 23 26.52 -3.49 1.82
CA ALA A 23 26.62 -2.30 0.98
C ALA A 23 25.87 -2.47 -0.36
N ALA A 24 25.21 -1.41 -0.83
CA ALA A 24 24.55 -1.40 -2.13
C ALA A 24 25.57 -1.58 -3.26
N LEU A 25 25.26 -2.48 -4.20
CA LEU A 25 26.09 -2.71 -5.38
C LEU A 25 25.63 -1.77 -6.51
N ALA A 26 26.57 -1.26 -7.30
CA ALA A 26 26.24 -0.43 -8.45
C ALA A 26 25.33 -1.23 -9.42
N PRO A 27 24.22 -0.64 -9.89
CA PRO A 27 23.30 -1.33 -10.79
C PRO A 27 24.03 -1.71 -12.08
N SER A 28 23.93 -2.98 -12.48
CA SER A 28 24.45 -3.43 -13.77
C SER A 28 23.80 -2.59 -14.90
N PRO A 29 24.57 -2.08 -15.88
CA PRO A 29 24.02 -1.36 -17.04
C PRO A 29 23.05 -2.27 -17.81
N GLY A 30 21.76 -2.21 -17.48
CA GLY A 30 20.72 -3.09 -18.03
C GLY A 30 19.67 -3.58 -17.03
N ALA A 31 19.92 -3.47 -15.71
CA ALA A 31 19.01 -3.98 -14.68
C ALA A 31 17.72 -3.14 -14.47
N TRP A 32 17.57 -2.02 -15.19
CA TRP A 32 16.39 -1.15 -15.11
C TRP A 32 15.31 -1.45 -16.17
N ARG A 33 15.41 -2.55 -16.91
CA ARG A 33 14.29 -2.97 -17.76
C ARG A 33 13.17 -3.50 -16.88
N SER A 34 12.08 -2.74 -16.81
CA SER A 34 10.81 -3.17 -16.23
C SER A 34 10.32 -4.42 -16.97
N PRO A 35 9.79 -5.45 -16.29
CA PRO A 35 9.19 -6.61 -16.95
C PRO A 35 8.06 -6.26 -17.92
N THR A 36 7.47 -5.07 -17.79
CA THR A 36 6.42 -4.57 -18.69
C THR A 36 6.95 -4.08 -20.04
N ASP A 37 8.24 -3.76 -20.17
CA ASP A 37 8.81 -3.32 -21.44
C ASP A 37 9.13 -4.49 -22.39
N GLU A 38 9.40 -5.69 -21.86
CA GLU A 38 9.58 -6.89 -22.69
C GLU A 38 8.28 -7.36 -23.36
N LEU A 39 7.12 -7.11 -22.75
CA LEU A 39 5.83 -7.44 -23.37
C LEU A 39 5.41 -6.46 -24.48
N ARG A 40 6.05 -5.29 -24.60
CA ARG A 40 5.71 -4.27 -25.60
C ARG A 40 6.63 -4.31 -26.84
N GLY A 41 7.68 -5.11 -26.81
CA GLY A 41 8.70 -5.20 -27.85
C GLY A 41 8.54 -6.39 -28.78
N GLN A 42 7.35 -6.61 -29.35
CA GLN A 42 7.21 -7.52 -30.49
C GLN A 42 7.31 -6.69 -31.79
N PRO A 43 8.17 -7.07 -32.76
CA PRO A 43 8.62 -6.15 -33.80
C PRO A 43 7.53 -5.91 -34.87
N SER A 44 7.01 -4.68 -34.96
CA SER A 44 6.32 -4.22 -36.16
C SER A 44 7.35 -3.79 -37.20
N SER A 45 7.64 -4.68 -38.14
CA SER A 45 8.24 -4.33 -39.42
C SER A 45 7.32 -3.36 -40.17
N GLY A 46 7.78 -2.13 -40.43
CA GLY A 46 7.11 -1.28 -41.40
C GLY A 46 7.46 0.19 -41.32
N GLY A 47 8.01 0.73 -42.40
CA GLY A 47 7.73 2.11 -42.80
C GLY A 47 8.87 3.10 -42.64
N ALA A 48 9.62 3.29 -43.71
CA ALA A 48 10.49 4.43 -43.92
C ALA A 48 9.71 5.75 -43.99
N SER A 49 10.32 6.86 -43.55
CA SER A 49 10.37 8.10 -44.33
C SER A 49 11.35 9.11 -43.71
N GLN A 50 12.29 9.51 -44.55
CA GLN A 50 13.22 10.62 -44.36
C GLN A 50 12.53 11.97 -44.57
N SER A 51 13.01 12.99 -43.87
CA SER A 51 13.25 14.38 -44.32
C SER A 51 13.45 15.21 -43.05
N GLY A 52 14.50 16.01 -42.84
CA GLY A 52 15.37 16.72 -43.75
C GLY A 52 15.31 18.20 -43.35
N ALA A 53 16.28 18.70 -42.58
CA ALA A 53 16.44 20.13 -42.31
C ALA A 53 17.90 20.46 -41.97
N LEU A 54 18.58 20.98 -43.00
CA LEU A 54 19.90 21.62 -42.95
C LEU A 54 19.78 23.01 -42.31
N GLY A 55 20.77 23.42 -41.53
CA GLY A 55 20.99 24.86 -41.31
C GLY A 55 21.84 25.25 -40.09
N GLY A 56 23.00 25.85 -40.35
CA GLY A 56 23.52 26.95 -39.53
C GLY A 56 24.64 26.62 -38.54
N GLY A 57 25.88 26.89 -38.94
CA GLY A 57 27.04 26.85 -38.07
C GLY A 57 27.16 28.07 -37.14
N TYR A 58 27.65 27.82 -35.93
CA TYR A 58 28.28 28.81 -35.04
C TYR A 58 29.55 28.19 -34.42
N PRO A 59 30.60 28.99 -34.17
CA PRO A 59 31.86 28.51 -33.58
C PRO A 59 31.73 28.15 -32.09
N PRO A 60 32.60 27.27 -31.56
CA PRO A 60 32.53 26.80 -30.18
C PRO A 60 32.94 27.89 -29.17
N SER A 61 32.13 28.06 -28.13
CA SER A 61 32.45 28.88 -26.95
C SER A 61 33.43 28.15 -26.01
N PRO A 62 34.23 28.90 -25.21
CA PRO A 62 35.19 28.33 -24.27
C PRO A 62 34.47 27.59 -23.14
N SER A 63 34.91 26.36 -22.89
CA SER A 63 34.41 25.46 -21.86
C SER A 63 34.65 26.00 -20.45
N THR A 64 33.58 26.36 -19.75
CA THR A 64 33.58 26.46 -18.29
C THR A 64 33.56 25.04 -17.69
N PRO A 65 34.34 24.77 -16.62
CA PRO A 65 34.36 23.47 -15.97
C PRO A 65 32.96 23.15 -15.40
N PRO A 66 32.46 21.91 -15.57
CA PRO A 66 31.15 21.54 -15.10
C PRO A 66 31.13 21.63 -13.57
N THR A 67 30.37 22.59 -13.05
CA THR A 67 29.97 22.60 -11.64
C THR A 67 29.09 21.38 -11.45
N TYR A 68 29.62 20.40 -10.72
CA TYR A 68 28.95 19.15 -10.42
C TYR A 68 27.77 19.46 -9.49
N ALA A 69 26.60 19.73 -10.07
CA ALA A 69 25.36 19.69 -9.32
C ALA A 69 25.18 18.24 -8.83
N PRO A 70 25.04 18.00 -7.52
CA PRO A 70 24.77 16.66 -7.03
C PRO A 70 23.55 16.10 -7.77
N PRO A 71 23.59 14.85 -8.24
CA PRO A 71 22.47 14.26 -8.96
C PRO A 71 21.24 14.38 -8.08
N ALA A 72 20.21 15.03 -8.60
CA ALA A 72 18.90 15.07 -7.98
C ALA A 72 18.55 13.63 -7.64
N THR A 73 18.48 13.34 -6.34
CA THR A 73 18.13 12.02 -5.83
C THR A 73 16.83 11.64 -6.51
N ALA A 74 16.91 10.66 -7.42
CA ALA A 74 15.76 10.13 -8.13
C ALA A 74 14.70 9.80 -7.09
N ALA A 75 13.56 10.49 -7.20
CA ALA A 75 12.42 10.29 -6.32
C ALA A 75 12.13 8.79 -6.24
N ALA A 76 12.13 8.27 -5.02
CA ALA A 76 11.86 6.86 -4.77
C ALA A 76 10.55 6.47 -5.50
N PRO A 77 10.55 5.41 -6.31
CA PRO A 77 9.36 4.93 -7.00
C PRO A 77 8.43 4.30 -5.95
N GLY A 78 7.60 5.16 -5.37
CA GLY A 78 6.73 4.87 -4.24
C GLY A 78 5.94 6.07 -3.72
N ALA A 79 6.10 7.26 -4.32
CA ALA A 79 5.25 8.41 -4.06
C ALA A 79 3.83 8.16 -4.60
N MET A 80 3.05 7.41 -3.82
CA MET A 80 1.62 7.24 -4.03
C MET A 80 0.91 8.59 -3.93
N PHE A 81 0.20 8.92 -5.00
CA PHE A 81 -1.08 9.62 -5.01
C PHE A 81 -1.22 10.83 -4.07
N GLY A 82 -0.95 12.02 -4.62
CA GLY A 82 -1.65 13.27 -4.33
C GLY A 82 -1.99 13.58 -2.88
N MET A 83 -0.99 13.95 -2.07
CA MET A 83 -1.29 14.77 -0.89
C MET A 83 -1.46 16.23 -1.31
N PRO A 84 -2.55 16.90 -0.90
CA PRO A 84 -2.75 18.32 -1.15
C PRO A 84 -1.67 19.13 -0.43
N ALA A 85 -0.92 19.90 -1.21
CA ALA A 85 0.07 20.85 -0.72
C ALA A 85 -0.65 22.02 -0.05
N GLY A 86 -0.68 22.07 1.29
CA GLY A 86 -1.20 23.26 1.98
C GLY A 86 -1.61 23.15 3.44
N GLY A 87 -1.27 22.08 4.18
CA GLY A 87 -1.55 22.00 5.61
C GLY A 87 -0.26 21.90 6.42
N ASP A 88 -0.08 22.79 7.39
CA ASP A 88 1.07 22.84 8.31
C ASP A 88 1.46 21.45 8.83
N MET A 89 2.61 20.98 8.36
CA MET A 89 3.10 19.63 8.59
C MET A 89 3.79 19.53 9.95
N SER A 90 3.01 19.54 11.04
CA SER A 90 3.47 19.04 12.36
C SER A 90 3.56 17.50 12.42
N PHE A 91 3.99 16.88 11.32
CA PHE A 91 4.14 15.42 11.18
C PHE A 91 5.47 14.88 11.73
N ALA A 92 6.27 15.71 12.39
CA ALA A 92 7.67 15.40 12.71
C ALA A 92 7.88 14.37 13.83
N THR A 93 6.83 13.88 14.49
CA THR A 93 6.97 12.91 15.60
C THR A 93 5.89 11.82 15.61
N MET A 94 5.49 11.28 14.46
CA MET A 94 4.70 10.05 14.47
C MET A 94 5.62 8.85 14.65
N ARG A 95 5.50 8.16 15.78
CA ARG A 95 6.19 6.89 16.05
C ARG A 95 5.81 5.87 14.98
N TYR A 96 6.80 5.15 14.46
CA TYR A 96 6.53 3.96 13.66
C TYR A 96 5.68 3.00 14.49
N ALA A 97 4.60 2.49 13.88
CA ALA A 97 3.69 1.58 14.57
C ALA A 97 4.44 0.28 14.90
N GLU A 98 4.69 0.05 16.19
CA GLU A 98 5.25 -1.21 16.65
C GLU A 98 4.22 -2.34 16.43
N TRP A 99 4.66 -3.60 16.51
CA TRP A 99 3.74 -4.73 16.36
C TRP A 99 2.54 -4.62 17.32
N ILE A 100 2.77 -4.16 18.55
CA ILE A 100 1.73 -4.00 19.56
C ILE A 100 0.67 -2.97 19.17
N ASP A 101 1.08 -1.90 18.49
CA ASP A 101 0.18 -0.86 17.99
C ASP A 101 -0.74 -1.41 16.91
N ARG A 102 -0.24 -2.31 16.05
CA ARG A 102 -1.06 -2.97 15.02
C ARG A 102 -2.08 -3.92 15.63
N VAL A 103 -1.67 -4.67 16.66
CA VAL A 103 -2.56 -5.57 17.41
C VAL A 103 -3.64 -4.78 18.16
N GLY A 104 -3.28 -3.69 18.82
CA GLY A 104 -4.23 -2.80 19.48
C GLY A 104 -5.30 -2.28 18.51
N ALA A 105 -4.92 -1.97 17.28
CA ALA A 105 -5.84 -1.42 16.27
C ALA A 105 -6.85 -2.48 15.85
N ALA A 106 -6.37 -3.70 15.62
CA ALA A 106 -7.20 -4.84 15.27
C ALA A 106 -8.16 -5.20 16.41
N LEU A 107 -7.73 -5.10 17.68
CA LEU A 107 -8.59 -5.33 18.84
C LEU A 107 -9.69 -4.28 18.96
N ILE A 108 -9.38 -3.00 18.73
CA ILE A 108 -10.38 -1.91 18.72
C ILE A 108 -11.40 -2.13 17.58
N ASP A 109 -10.93 -2.45 16.37
CA ASP A 109 -11.81 -2.76 15.24
C ASP A 109 -12.68 -3.99 15.52
N GLY A 110 -12.12 -5.02 16.16
CA GLY A 110 -12.84 -6.22 16.59
C GLY A 110 -13.90 -5.91 17.66
N PHE A 111 -13.58 -5.08 18.64
CA PHE A 111 -14.51 -4.66 19.69
C PHE A 111 -15.68 -3.85 19.14
N LEU A 112 -15.41 -2.91 18.22
CA LEU A 112 -16.48 -2.15 17.55
C LEU A 112 -17.40 -3.07 16.76
N THR A 113 -16.84 -4.06 16.06
CA THR A 113 -17.64 -5.06 15.34
C THR A 113 -18.49 -5.90 16.30
N ALA A 114 -17.89 -6.38 17.39
CA ALA A 114 -18.60 -7.14 18.42
C ALA A 114 -19.72 -6.33 19.08
N ALA A 115 -19.49 -5.06 19.38
CA ALA A 115 -20.50 -4.17 19.95
C ALA A 115 -21.72 -4.02 19.03
N VAL A 116 -21.51 -3.84 17.72
CA VAL A 116 -22.62 -3.76 16.75
C VAL A 116 -23.37 -5.08 16.66
N VAL A 117 -22.67 -6.21 16.65
CA VAL A 117 -23.29 -7.55 16.67
C VAL A 117 -24.14 -7.73 17.92
N ILE A 118 -23.62 -7.38 19.10
CA ILE A 118 -24.37 -7.48 20.37
C ILE A 118 -25.65 -6.64 20.31
N VAL A 119 -25.58 -5.40 19.83
CA VAL A 119 -26.78 -4.53 19.68
C VAL A 119 -27.80 -5.16 18.73
N MET A 120 -27.36 -5.69 17.59
CA MET A 120 -28.23 -6.41 16.65
C MET A 120 -28.88 -7.65 17.30
N TYR A 121 -28.13 -8.40 18.10
CA TYR A 121 -28.67 -9.55 18.84
C TYR A 121 -29.69 -9.16 19.90
N ILE A 122 -29.47 -8.05 20.62
CA ILE A 122 -30.45 -7.54 21.58
C ILE A 122 -31.74 -7.15 20.87
N ILE A 123 -31.65 -6.42 19.75
CA ILE A 123 -32.82 -6.05 18.94
C ILE A 123 -33.54 -7.31 18.45
N PHE A 124 -32.80 -8.27 17.91
CA PHE A 124 -33.36 -9.54 17.46
C PHE A 124 -34.03 -10.31 18.60
N ALA A 125 -33.41 -10.39 19.78
CA ALA A 125 -33.99 -11.04 20.95
C ALA A 125 -35.27 -10.35 21.44
N VAL A 126 -35.34 -9.01 21.39
CA VAL A 126 -36.55 -8.26 21.72
C VAL A 126 -37.67 -8.53 20.70
N ILE A 127 -37.36 -8.52 19.41
CA ILE A 127 -38.33 -8.82 18.35
C ILE A 127 -38.81 -10.28 18.45
N ALA A 128 -37.87 -11.21 18.61
CA ALA A 128 -38.16 -12.64 18.75
C ALA A 128 -38.93 -12.94 20.04
N GLY A 129 -38.63 -12.25 21.14
CA GLY A 129 -39.39 -12.39 22.40
C GLY A 129 -40.80 -11.81 22.29
N GLY A 130 -40.96 -10.67 21.60
CA GLY A 130 -42.27 -10.07 21.34
C GLY A 130 -43.15 -10.91 20.42
N LEU A 131 -42.56 -11.56 19.41
CA LEU A 131 -43.25 -12.47 18.49
C LEU A 131 -43.35 -13.90 19.03
N GLY A 132 -42.46 -14.30 19.93
CA GLY A 132 -42.37 -15.66 20.49
C GLY A 132 -43.48 -15.99 21.49
N ALA A 133 -44.22 -14.99 21.97
CA ALA A 133 -45.44 -15.20 22.75
C ALA A 133 -46.51 -16.04 22.02
N VAL A 134 -46.34 -16.31 20.71
CA VAL A 134 -47.26 -17.11 19.89
C VAL A 134 -46.65 -18.39 19.27
N GLY A 135 -45.38 -18.75 19.52
CA GLY A 135 -44.70 -19.87 18.82
C GLY A 135 -44.11 -20.95 19.73
N GLY A 136 -44.45 -22.22 19.48
CA GLY A 136 -43.92 -23.41 20.18
C GLY A 136 -42.45 -23.76 19.86
N GLU A 137 -42.01 -24.95 20.30
CA GLU A 137 -40.60 -25.40 20.36
C GLU A 137 -39.78 -25.26 19.05
N GLU A 138 -40.44 -25.19 17.88
CA GLU A 138 -39.83 -24.91 16.56
C GLU A 138 -39.16 -23.52 16.48
N ALA A 139 -39.53 -22.58 17.35
CA ALA A 139 -38.96 -21.22 17.36
C ALA A 139 -37.47 -21.20 17.75
N ALA A 140 -37.03 -22.14 18.59
CA ALA A 140 -35.66 -22.18 19.09
C ALA A 140 -34.63 -22.46 17.98
N PHE A 141 -34.94 -23.37 17.05
CA PHE A 141 -34.05 -23.71 15.94
C PHE A 141 -33.93 -22.55 14.94
N SER A 142 -35.05 -21.86 14.67
CA SER A 142 -35.07 -20.67 13.81
C SER A 142 -34.17 -19.56 14.35
N ILE A 143 -34.27 -19.25 15.66
CA ILE A 143 -33.47 -18.23 16.33
C ILE A 143 -31.96 -18.46 16.16
N ILE A 144 -31.51 -19.72 16.28
CA ILE A 144 -30.08 -20.07 16.16
C ILE A 144 -29.59 -19.85 14.72
N CYS A 145 -30.34 -20.32 13.72
CA CYS A 145 -29.99 -20.17 12.31
C CYS A 145 -29.93 -18.69 11.88
N PHE A 146 -30.91 -17.90 12.28
CA PHE A 146 -30.92 -16.46 12.01
C PHE A 146 -29.80 -15.72 12.75
N GLY A 147 -29.48 -16.12 13.99
CA GLY A 147 -28.35 -15.56 14.74
C GLY A 147 -27.02 -15.75 14.01
N ILE A 148 -26.73 -16.96 13.53
CA ILE A 148 -25.49 -17.25 12.78
C ILE A 148 -25.42 -16.41 11.50
N LEU A 149 -26.54 -16.30 10.78
CA LEU A 149 -26.61 -15.53 9.53
C LEU A 149 -26.39 -14.03 9.77
N ILE A 150 -27.05 -13.45 10.78
CA ILE A 150 -26.86 -12.06 11.19
C ILE A 150 -25.40 -11.81 11.57
N THR A 151 -24.81 -12.71 12.38
CA THR A 151 -23.40 -12.59 12.80
C THR A 151 -22.46 -12.57 11.59
N THR A 152 -22.69 -13.47 10.64
CA THR A 152 -21.85 -13.60 9.44
C THR A 152 -21.96 -12.37 8.55
N ILE A 153 -23.19 -11.88 8.31
CA ILE A 153 -23.42 -10.67 7.50
C ILE A 153 -22.86 -9.44 8.20
N SER A 154 -23.04 -9.28 9.51
CA SER A 154 -22.50 -8.14 10.26
C SER A 154 -20.97 -8.15 10.28
N ALA A 155 -20.34 -9.29 10.55
CA ALA A 155 -18.88 -9.42 10.56
C ALA A 155 -18.29 -9.15 9.16
N LEU A 156 -18.92 -9.68 8.11
CA LEU A 156 -18.45 -9.50 6.74
C LEU A 156 -18.71 -8.08 6.24
N GLY A 157 -19.88 -7.50 6.53
CA GLY A 157 -20.26 -6.15 6.15
C GLY A 157 -19.41 -5.07 6.83
N LEU A 158 -19.27 -5.13 8.16
CA LEU A 158 -18.41 -4.20 8.91
C LEU A 158 -16.94 -4.46 8.62
N GLY A 159 -16.54 -5.72 8.47
CA GLY A 159 -15.18 -6.08 8.09
C GLY A 159 -14.79 -5.51 6.73
N LEU A 160 -15.64 -5.69 5.70
CA LEU A 160 -15.42 -5.11 4.37
C LEU A 160 -15.50 -3.58 4.39
N TYR A 161 -16.47 -2.99 5.10
CA TYR A 161 -16.57 -1.55 5.20
C TYR A 161 -15.32 -0.94 5.86
N ASN A 162 -14.87 -1.50 6.97
CA ASN A 162 -13.75 -0.97 7.74
C ASN A 162 -12.40 -1.26 7.05
N LYS A 163 -12.20 -2.45 6.45
CA LYS A 163 -10.93 -2.80 5.78
C LYS A 163 -10.82 -2.40 4.32
N VAL A 164 -11.90 -2.40 3.55
CA VAL A 164 -11.85 -2.12 2.11
C VAL A 164 -12.25 -0.68 1.84
N PHE A 165 -13.41 -0.25 2.35
CA PHE A 165 -13.92 1.08 2.02
C PHE A 165 -13.18 2.19 2.76
N LEU A 166 -13.00 2.08 4.07
CA LEU A 166 -12.33 3.12 4.86
C LEU A 166 -10.82 3.18 4.60
N VAL A 167 -10.15 2.04 4.43
CA VAL A 167 -8.73 2.03 4.06
C VAL A 167 -8.53 2.63 2.66
N ASN A 168 -9.41 2.35 1.69
CA ASN A 168 -9.30 2.96 0.36
C ASN A 168 -9.54 4.48 0.38
N LYS A 169 -10.52 4.97 1.16
CA LYS A 169 -10.82 6.41 1.22
C LYS A 169 -9.88 7.23 2.10
N ARG A 170 -9.46 6.69 3.25
CA ARG A 170 -8.73 7.44 4.29
C ARG A 170 -7.27 7.00 4.42
N GLY A 171 -6.92 5.82 3.91
CA GLY A 171 -5.59 5.21 4.09
C GLY A 171 -5.40 4.49 5.43
N PHE A 172 -6.41 4.43 6.30
CA PHE A 172 -6.32 3.80 7.62
C PHE A 172 -7.69 3.29 8.12
N SER A 173 -7.69 2.26 8.98
CA SER A 173 -8.89 1.74 9.67
C SER A 173 -9.32 2.62 10.85
N ILE A 174 -10.53 2.43 11.38
CA ILE A 174 -11.01 3.19 12.55
C ILE A 174 -10.07 3.01 13.75
N GLY A 175 -9.66 1.78 14.07
CA GLY A 175 -8.72 1.49 15.15
C GLY A 175 -7.37 2.19 14.98
N GLN A 176 -6.86 2.26 13.75
CA GLN A 176 -5.62 2.99 13.42
C GLN A 176 -5.80 4.51 13.59
N GLY A 177 -6.97 5.04 13.20
CA GLY A 177 -7.31 6.44 13.36
C GLY A 177 -7.42 6.88 14.81
N ILE A 178 -8.03 6.04 15.67
CA ILE A 178 -8.17 6.29 17.11
C ILE A 178 -6.79 6.37 17.78
N MET A 179 -5.87 5.48 17.39
CA MET A 179 -4.53 5.43 17.96
C MET A 179 -3.50 6.32 17.24
N LYS A 180 -3.95 7.12 16.26
CA LYS A 180 -3.10 8.05 15.49
C LYS A 180 -1.86 7.36 14.89
N LEU A 181 -2.03 6.13 14.39
CA LEU A 181 -0.94 5.37 13.77
C LEU A 181 -0.82 5.70 12.29
N LYS A 182 0.39 6.02 11.83
CA LYS A 182 0.73 6.06 10.41
C LYS A 182 1.28 4.71 10.00
N VAL A 183 0.54 3.99 9.17
CA VAL A 183 1.06 2.80 8.48
C VAL A 183 1.89 3.29 7.31
N VAL A 184 3.19 3.03 7.34
CA VAL A 184 4.11 3.24 6.21
C VAL A 184 4.27 1.93 5.48
#